data_AF-A0A2L2X7X5-F1
#
_entry.id   AF-A0A2L2X7X5-F1
#
_cell.length_a   1.000
_cell.length_b   1.000
_cell.length_c   1.000
_cell.angle_alpha   90.00
_cell.angle_beta   90.00
_cell.angle_gamma   90.00
#
_symmetry.space_group_name_H-M   'P 1'
#
loop_
_entity.id
_entity.type
_entity.pdbx_description
1 polymer ?
#
loop_
_entity_poly.entity_id
_entity_poly.type
_entity_poly.pdbx_seq_one_letter_code
_entity_poly.pdbx_strand_id
1 'polypeptide(L)'
;MEDNSSKKYSLLAEKATLVKEMEGIESEKECILELFRKKVINFSDVEKQFSKIEQEKASLEQQVRDIELRLNSGENIFASVASKEELLAGLRDKIKEDPPFEAKGETVKTLVKEIIVHTRHDDDGIKRPKANVTVRYNLTKGGCPCGYHGNRSGTAAALPAGAALQGAYFRSQKRSILDEGIF
;
A
#
# COMPACT_ATOMS: atom_id res chain seq x y z
N MET A 1 -2.74 -19.52 3.58
CA MET A 1 -1.95 -18.99 2.43
C MET A 1 -2.81 -18.80 1.17
N GLU A 2 -4.03 -19.35 1.09
CA GLU A 2 -4.86 -19.33 -0.13
C GLU A 2 -5.41 -17.94 -0.52
N ASP A 3 -5.70 -17.06 0.45
CA ASP A 3 -6.40 -15.79 0.17
C ASP A 3 -5.60 -14.77 -0.66
N ASN A 4 -4.27 -14.80 -0.59
CA ASN A 4 -3.42 -13.81 -1.28
C ASN A 4 -3.14 -14.16 -2.73
N SER A 5 -3.11 -15.46 -3.06
CA SER A 5 -3.01 -15.92 -4.45
C SER A 5 -4.25 -15.46 -5.21
N SER A 6 -5.43 -15.72 -4.67
CA SER A 6 -6.72 -15.33 -5.26
C SER A 6 -6.84 -13.81 -5.45
N LYS A 7 -6.38 -13.01 -4.48
CA LYS A 7 -6.32 -11.54 -4.62
C LYS A 7 -5.34 -11.07 -5.69
N LYS A 8 -4.20 -11.74 -5.85
CA LYS A 8 -3.25 -11.43 -6.93
C LYS A 8 -3.87 -11.72 -8.30
N TYR A 9 -4.51 -12.88 -8.45
CA TYR A 9 -5.21 -13.23 -9.69
C TYR A 9 -6.35 -12.26 -10.02
N SER A 10 -7.12 -11.80 -9.01
CA SER A 10 -8.18 -10.81 -9.25
C SER A 10 -7.62 -9.46 -9.72
N LEU A 11 -6.55 -8.98 -9.09
CA LEU A 11 -5.88 -7.72 -9.48
C LEU A 11 -5.24 -7.80 -10.88
N LEU A 12 -4.70 -8.97 -11.24
CA LEU A 12 -4.16 -9.20 -12.58
C LEU A 12 -5.27 -9.24 -13.65
N ALA A 13 -6.41 -9.86 -13.34
CA ALA A 13 -7.57 -9.87 -14.23
C ALA A 13 -8.12 -8.45 -14.43
N GLU A 14 -8.23 -7.67 -13.36
CA GLU A 14 -8.65 -6.26 -13.41
C GLU A 14 -7.67 -5.40 -14.22
N LYS A 15 -6.36 -5.58 -14.04
CA LYS A 15 -5.37 -4.92 -14.89
C LYS A 15 -5.55 -5.29 -16.37
N ALA A 16 -5.80 -6.56 -16.67
CA ALA A 16 -5.98 -7.03 -18.05
C ALA A 16 -7.24 -6.44 -18.72
N THR A 17 -8.33 -6.24 -17.97
CA THR A 17 -9.52 -5.56 -18.50
C THR A 17 -9.25 -4.09 -18.77
N LEU A 18 -8.58 -3.38 -17.86
CA LEU A 18 -8.23 -1.96 -18.05
C LEU A 18 -7.29 -1.75 -19.25
N VAL A 19 -6.33 -2.66 -19.46
CA VAL A 19 -5.45 -2.60 -20.65
C VAL A 19 -6.24 -2.78 -21.94
N LYS A 20 -7.22 -3.69 -21.98
CA LYS A 20 -8.11 -3.83 -23.15
C LYS A 20 -8.96 -2.59 -23.39
N GLU A 21 -9.45 -1.95 -22.34
CA GLU A 21 -10.17 -0.67 -22.46
C GLU A 21 -9.26 0.43 -23.05
N MET A 22 -8.00 0.49 -22.63
CA MET A 22 -7.01 1.40 -23.21
C MET A 22 -6.72 1.12 -24.69
N GLU A 23 -6.70 -0.15 -25.12
CA GLU A 23 -6.58 -0.52 -26.54
C GLU A 23 -7.82 -0.06 -27.34
N GLY A 24 -9.01 -0.18 -26.74
CA GLY A 24 -10.28 0.31 -27.31
C GLY A 24 -10.26 1.82 -27.59
N ILE A 25 -9.63 2.62 -26.72
CA ILE A 25 -9.48 4.07 -26.92
C ILE A 25 -8.73 4.41 -28.22
N GLU A 26 -7.74 3.61 -28.63
CA GLU A 26 -6.99 3.89 -29.85
C GLU A 26 -7.86 3.66 -31.09
N SER A 27 -8.69 2.60 -31.08
CA SER A 27 -9.69 2.37 -32.12
C SER A 27 -10.76 3.47 -32.18
N GLU A 28 -11.12 4.06 -31.03
CA GLU A 28 -12.08 5.16 -30.97
C GLU A 28 -11.52 6.42 -31.62
N LYS A 29 -10.24 6.73 -31.40
CA LYS A 29 -9.56 7.85 -32.08
C LYS A 29 -9.55 7.66 -33.59
N GLU A 30 -9.25 6.46 -34.09
CA GLU A 30 -9.28 6.16 -35.52
C GLU A 30 -10.69 6.38 -36.09
N CYS A 31 -11.72 5.93 -35.38
CA CYS A 31 -13.13 6.15 -35.75
C CYS A 31 -13.48 7.65 -35.84
N ILE A 32 -13.08 8.46 -34.85
CA ILE A 32 -13.32 9.91 -34.85
C ILE A 32 -12.62 10.57 -36.03
N LEU A 33 -11.37 10.19 -36.32
CA LEU A 33 -10.63 10.71 -37.47
C LEU A 33 -11.29 10.34 -38.80
N GLU A 34 -11.84 9.13 -38.93
CA GLU A 34 -12.61 8.75 -40.11
C GLU A 34 -13.89 9.58 -40.28
N LEU A 35 -14.64 9.79 -39.20
CA LEU A 35 -15.86 10.61 -39.22
C LEU A 35 -15.56 12.05 -39.63
N PHE A 36 -14.42 12.59 -39.18
CA PHE A 36 -13.95 13.91 -39.58
C PHE A 36 -13.56 13.96 -41.06
N ARG A 37 -12.83 12.96 -41.58
CA ARG A 37 -12.48 12.86 -43.01
C ARG A 37 -13.72 12.77 -43.91
N LYS A 38 -14.75 12.05 -43.45
CA LYS A 38 -16.06 11.96 -44.11
C LYS A 38 -16.90 13.25 -43.97
N LYS A 39 -16.39 14.26 -43.24
CA LYS A 39 -17.05 15.54 -42.94
C LYS A 39 -18.41 15.38 -42.25
N VAL A 40 -18.57 14.30 -41.47
CA VAL A 40 -19.79 14.04 -40.69
C VAL A 40 -19.79 14.86 -39.40
N ILE A 41 -18.60 15.14 -38.85
CA ILE A 41 -18.38 15.93 -37.64
C ILE A 41 -17.49 17.14 -37.93
N ASN A 42 -17.61 18.18 -37.12
CA ASN A 42 -16.80 19.39 -37.26
C ASN A 42 -15.53 19.34 -36.42
N PHE A 43 -14.58 20.23 -36.71
CA PHE A 43 -13.33 20.34 -35.95
C PHE A 43 -13.57 20.55 -34.43
N SER A 44 -14.56 21.36 -34.07
CA SER A 44 -14.94 21.58 -32.66
C SER A 44 -15.42 20.32 -31.95
N ASP A 45 -16.02 19.38 -32.69
CA ASP A 45 -16.51 18.13 -32.13
C ASP A 45 -15.35 17.15 -31.93
N VAL A 46 -14.40 17.13 -32.87
CA VAL A 46 -13.16 16.35 -32.75
C VAL A 46 -12.39 16.78 -31.51
N GLU A 47 -12.17 18.08 -31.31
CA GLU A 47 -11.43 18.60 -30.15
C GLU A 47 -12.09 18.20 -28.83
N LYS A 48 -13.42 18.30 -28.72
CA LYS A 48 -14.17 17.85 -27.54
C LYS A 48 -14.01 16.36 -27.27
N GLN A 49 -14.13 15.53 -28.31
CA GLN A 49 -14.01 14.08 -28.15
C GLN A 49 -12.58 13.67 -27.79
N PHE A 50 -11.57 14.29 -28.41
CA PHE A 50 -10.17 14.04 -28.08
C PHE A 50 -9.83 14.45 -26.65
N SER A 51 -10.32 15.61 -26.19
CA SER A 51 -10.13 16.03 -24.80
C SER A 51 -10.77 15.05 -23.80
N LYS A 52 -11.95 14.52 -24.12
CA LYS A 52 -12.62 13.51 -23.31
C LYS A 52 -11.83 12.19 -23.28
N ILE A 53 -11.35 11.73 -24.43
CA ILE A 53 -10.49 10.56 -24.57
C ILE A 53 -9.21 10.70 -23.76
N GLU A 54 -8.57 11.87 -23.79
CA GLU A 54 -7.35 12.13 -23.02
C GLU A 54 -7.60 12.04 -21.51
N GLN A 55 -8.72 12.60 -21.04
CA GLN A 55 -9.11 12.50 -19.62
C GLN A 55 -9.38 11.04 -19.22
N GLU A 56 -10.09 10.30 -20.05
CA GLU A 56 -10.40 8.89 -19.81
C GLU A 56 -9.13 8.03 -19.81
N LYS A 57 -8.25 8.21 -20.80
CA LYS A 57 -6.94 7.56 -20.86
C LYS A 57 -6.10 7.86 -19.61
N ALA A 58 -6.03 9.11 -19.19
CA ALA A 58 -5.28 9.50 -17.99
C ALA A 58 -5.84 8.82 -16.72
N SER A 59 -7.17 8.71 -16.62
CA SER A 59 -7.84 8.01 -15.52
C SER A 59 -7.52 6.51 -15.52
N LEU A 60 -7.63 5.84 -16.66
CA LEU A 60 -7.31 4.40 -16.79
C LEU A 60 -5.84 4.12 -16.49
N GLU A 61 -4.92 4.94 -17.01
CA GLU A 61 -3.49 4.83 -16.70
C GLU A 61 -3.20 4.98 -15.21
N GLN A 62 -3.90 5.90 -14.53
CA GLN A 62 -3.77 6.07 -13.09
C GLN A 62 -4.22 4.81 -12.34
N GLN A 63 -5.36 4.23 -12.72
CA GLN A 63 -5.86 3.00 -12.09
C GLN A 63 -4.90 1.82 -12.30
N VAL A 64 -4.34 1.67 -13.51
CA VAL A 64 -3.32 0.65 -13.79
C VAL A 64 -2.09 0.85 -12.89
N ARG A 65 -1.58 2.08 -12.77
CA ARG A 65 -0.45 2.39 -11.88
C ARG A 65 -0.75 2.05 -10.42
N ASP A 66 -1.96 2.35 -9.95
CA ASP A 66 -2.37 2.06 -8.57
C ASP A 66 -2.42 0.54 -8.31
N ILE A 67 -2.91 -0.25 -9.27
CA ILE A 67 -2.92 -1.72 -9.18
C ILE A 67 -1.49 -2.27 -9.18
N GLU A 68 -0.60 -1.75 -10.02
CA GLU A 68 0.81 -2.15 -10.05
C GLU A 68 1.53 -1.86 -8.73
N LEU A 69 1.27 -0.70 -8.12
CA LEU A 69 1.81 -0.36 -6.80
C LEU A 69 1.31 -1.34 -5.72
N ARG A 70 0.03 -1.76 -5.78
CA ARG A 70 -0.54 -2.75 -4.86
C ARG A 70 0.09 -4.14 -5.03
N LEU A 71 0.37 -4.55 -6.26
CA LEU A 71 1.06 -5.81 -6.55
C LEU A 71 2.52 -5.78 -6.03
N ASN A 72 3.27 -4.72 -6.35
CA ASN A 72 4.67 -4.59 -5.96
C ASN A 72 4.88 -4.42 -4.45
N SER A 73 3.97 -3.72 -3.76
CA SER A 73 4.02 -3.61 -2.30
C SER A 73 3.75 -4.94 -1.62
N GLY A 74 2.84 -5.76 -2.17
CA GLY A 74 2.62 -7.13 -1.72
C GLY A 74 3.89 -7.98 -1.83
N GLU A 75 4.54 -7.98 -3.00
CA GLU A 75 5.76 -8.78 -3.25
C GLU A 75 6.94 -8.39 -2.35
N ASN A 76 7.14 -7.10 -2.10
CA ASN A 76 8.19 -6.63 -1.18
C ASN A 76 7.99 -7.12 0.26
N ILE A 77 6.74 -7.19 0.74
CA ILE A 77 6.45 -7.71 2.08
C ILE A 77 6.81 -9.19 2.16
N PHE A 78 6.43 -10.00 1.16
CA PHE A 78 6.77 -11.42 1.13
C PHE A 78 8.28 -11.67 1.07
N ALA A 79 9.02 -10.93 0.23
CA ALA A 79 10.47 -11.04 0.17
C ALA A 79 11.12 -10.75 1.53
N SER A 80 10.62 -9.73 2.25
CA SER A 80 11.10 -9.38 3.60
C SER A 80 10.78 -10.42 4.67
N VAL A 81 9.68 -11.18 4.51
CA VAL A 81 9.27 -12.23 5.45
C VAL A 81 10.05 -13.51 5.19
N ALA A 82 10.16 -13.93 3.93
CA ALA A 82 10.95 -15.10 3.53
C ALA A 82 12.41 -14.98 3.98
N SER A 83 13.03 -13.81 3.79
CA SER A 83 14.39 -13.54 4.25
C SER A 83 14.55 -13.64 5.78
N LYS A 84 13.53 -13.25 6.55
CA LYS A 84 13.53 -13.40 8.02
C LYS A 84 13.33 -14.85 8.44
N GLU A 85 12.46 -15.58 7.77
CA GLU A 85 12.22 -17.00 8.05
C GLU A 85 13.47 -17.83 7.78
N GLU A 86 14.18 -17.56 6.70
CA GLU A 86 15.45 -18.21 6.34
C GLU A 86 16.54 -17.93 7.38
N LEU A 87 16.67 -16.67 7.82
CA LEU A 87 17.60 -16.29 8.89
C LEU A 87 17.28 -17.00 10.22
N LEU A 88 15.99 -17.07 10.58
CA LEU A 88 15.55 -17.76 11.79
C LEU A 88 15.74 -19.28 11.69
N ALA A 89 15.55 -19.88 10.51
CA ALA A 89 15.79 -21.29 10.27
C ALA A 89 17.28 -21.63 10.43
N GLY A 90 18.17 -20.86 9.80
CA GLY A 90 19.61 -21.05 9.92
C GLY A 90 20.13 -20.90 11.36
N LEU A 91 19.53 -20.03 12.16
CA LEU A 91 19.85 -19.90 13.58
C LEU A 91 19.28 -21.05 14.43
N ARG A 92 18.07 -21.52 14.15
CA ARG A 92 17.49 -22.68 14.83
C ARG A 92 18.35 -23.92 14.62
N ASP A 93 18.86 -24.12 13.42
CA ASP A 93 19.70 -25.28 13.12
C ASP A 93 21.06 -25.20 13.83
N LYS A 94 21.63 -23.99 13.98
CA LYS A 94 22.85 -23.75 14.79
C LYS A 94 22.65 -23.92 16.31
N ILE A 95 21.41 -23.87 16.80
CA ILE A 95 21.09 -24.02 18.24
C ILE A 95 20.75 -25.47 18.60
N LYS A 96 20.29 -26.28 17.64
CA LYS A 96 19.89 -27.69 17.88
C LYS A 96 21.07 -28.57 18.31
N GLU A 97 22.27 -28.34 17.78
CA GLU A 97 23.49 -28.94 18.29
C GLU A 97 23.99 -28.06 19.43
N ASP A 98 24.16 -28.59 20.65
CA ASP A 98 24.58 -27.82 21.83
C ASP A 98 25.89 -27.07 21.53
N PRO A 99 25.81 -25.77 21.19
CA PRO A 99 26.93 -25.14 20.53
C PRO A 99 27.97 -24.70 21.57
N PRO A 100 29.26 -24.60 21.18
CA PRO A 100 30.30 -24.10 22.06
C PRO A 100 29.96 -22.69 22.55
N PHE A 101 30.42 -22.35 23.77
CA PHE A 101 30.08 -21.10 24.46
C PHE A 101 30.27 -19.83 23.61
N GLU A 102 31.27 -19.83 22.73
CA GLU A 102 31.55 -18.73 21.81
C GLU A 102 30.41 -18.50 20.81
N ALA A 103 29.88 -19.57 20.21
CA ALA A 103 28.77 -19.50 19.26
C ALA A 103 27.45 -19.07 19.93
N LYS A 104 27.23 -19.45 21.20
CA LYS A 104 26.11 -18.94 22.01
C LYS A 104 26.22 -17.44 22.23
N GLY A 105 27.42 -16.95 22.57
CA GLY A 105 27.68 -15.53 22.77
C GLY A 105 27.51 -14.70 21.49
N GLU A 106 27.97 -15.21 20.36
CA GLU A 106 27.81 -14.55 19.05
C GLU A 106 26.34 -14.47 18.62
N THR A 107 25.57 -15.54 18.85
CA THR A 107 24.13 -15.57 18.59
C THR A 107 23.38 -14.54 19.44
N VAL A 108 23.70 -14.46 20.73
CA VAL A 108 23.10 -13.48 21.65
C VAL A 108 23.47 -12.04 21.26
N LYS A 109 24.73 -11.78 20.90
CA LYS A 109 25.18 -10.45 20.43
C LYS A 109 24.48 -10.00 19.15
N THR A 110 24.16 -10.95 18.28
CA THR A 110 23.47 -10.67 17.02
C THR A 110 21.99 -10.36 17.24
N LEU A 111 21.32 -11.07 18.17
CA LEU A 111 19.88 -10.98 18.38
C LEU A 111 19.46 -9.93 19.41
N VAL A 112 20.31 -9.65 20.40
CA VAL A 112 19.94 -8.82 21.55
C VAL A 112 20.43 -7.39 21.34
N LYS A 113 19.49 -6.44 21.36
CA LYS A 113 19.79 -5.01 21.30
C LYS A 113 20.30 -4.49 22.64
N GLU A 114 19.58 -4.85 23.71
CA GLU A 114 19.79 -4.29 25.04
C GLU A 114 19.27 -5.28 26.09
N ILE A 115 20.03 -5.47 27.17
CA ILE A 115 19.59 -6.24 28.35
C ILE A 115 19.48 -5.26 29.50
N ILE A 116 18.26 -5.08 30.00
CA ILE A 116 17.98 -4.20 31.14
C ILE A 116 17.80 -5.08 32.36
N VAL A 117 18.65 -4.89 33.37
CA VAL A 117 18.56 -5.62 34.65
C VAL A 117 18.05 -4.66 35.72
N HIS A 118 16.84 -4.92 36.19
CA HIS A 118 16.24 -4.19 37.31
C HIS A 118 16.45 -4.98 38.60
N THR A 119 17.45 -4.59 39.38
CA THR A 119 17.69 -5.19 40.70
C THR A 119 16.89 -4.43 41.75
N ARG A 120 15.87 -5.09 42.32
CA ARG A 120 15.16 -4.57 43.50
C ARG A 120 15.83 -5.08 44.75
N HIS A 121 16.20 -4.15 45.62
CA HIS A 121 16.62 -4.43 46.98
C HIS A 121 15.36 -4.22 47.84
N ASP A 122 14.87 -5.28 48.48
CA ASP A 122 13.84 -5.12 49.51
C ASP A 122 14.54 -4.52 50.74
N ASP A 123 14.05 -3.38 51.23
CA ASP A 123 14.65 -2.60 52.33
C ASP A 123 14.67 -3.33 53.70
N ASP A 124 14.09 -4.53 53.78
CA ASP A 124 14.02 -5.33 55.00
C ASP A 124 15.12 -6.40 55.06
N GLY A 125 16.36 -5.96 55.18
CA GLY A 125 17.48 -6.56 55.93
C GLY A 125 17.98 -7.99 55.63
N ILE A 126 17.18 -8.94 55.14
CA ILE A 126 17.59 -10.34 54.93
C ILE A 126 16.72 -10.95 53.83
N LYS A 127 16.98 -10.64 52.56
CA LYS A 127 16.59 -11.53 51.44
C LYS A 127 17.42 -11.19 50.21
N ARG A 128 17.83 -12.25 49.50
CA ARG A 128 18.66 -12.17 48.30
C ARG A 128 18.06 -11.16 47.32
N PRO A 129 18.83 -10.20 46.79
CA PRO A 129 18.30 -9.19 45.88
C PRO A 129 17.65 -9.88 44.67
N LYS A 130 16.44 -9.45 44.32
CA LYS A 130 15.71 -10.01 43.18
C LYS A 130 16.02 -9.17 41.95
N ALA A 131 16.65 -9.79 40.96
CA ALA A 131 16.91 -9.17 39.66
C ALA A 131 15.82 -9.58 38.67
N ASN A 132 15.12 -8.59 38.11
CA ASN A 132 14.25 -8.78 36.95
C ASN A 132 15.05 -8.44 35.70
N VAL A 133 15.25 -9.43 34.83
CA VAL A 133 15.97 -9.26 33.57
C VAL A 133 14.95 -9.06 32.45
N THR A 134 15.01 -7.92 31.77
CA THR A 134 14.22 -7.63 30.57
C THR A 134 15.16 -7.56 29.38
N VAL A 135 14.97 -8.47 28.42
CA VAL A 135 15.79 -8.53 27.20
C VAL A 135 15.03 -7.88 26.05
N ARG A 136 15.66 -6.91 25.39
CA ARG A 136 15.15 -6.29 24.16
C ARG A 136 15.88 -6.86 22.97
N TYR A 137 15.15 -7.46 22.05
CA TYR A 137 15.70 -8.06 20.84
C TYR A 137 15.74 -7.06 19.69
N ASN A 138 16.81 -7.09 18.90
CA ASN A 138 16.94 -6.33 17.67
C ASN A 138 16.52 -7.23 16.50
N LEU A 139 15.21 -7.34 16.31
CA LEU A 139 14.67 -7.81 15.04
C LEU A 139 14.63 -6.60 14.09
N THR A 140 15.80 -6.09 13.70
CA THR A 140 15.83 -4.99 12.73
C THR A 140 15.15 -5.47 11.45
N LYS A 141 14.09 -4.78 11.04
CA LYS A 141 13.68 -4.77 9.63
C LYS A 141 14.96 -4.54 8.83
N GLY A 142 15.32 -5.43 7.91
CA GLY A 142 16.49 -5.29 7.06
C GLY A 142 16.45 -3.92 6.38
N GLY A 143 17.16 -2.96 6.95
CA GLY A 143 17.46 -1.68 6.35
C GLY A 143 18.64 -1.91 5.44
N CYS A 144 18.40 -1.81 4.14
CA CYS A 144 19.43 -1.87 3.13
C CYS A 144 20.50 -0.79 3.41
N PRO A 145 21.81 -1.10 3.30
CA PRO A 145 22.86 -0.11 3.38
C PRO A 145 23.00 0.56 2.01
N CYS A 146 22.02 1.38 1.63
CA CYS A 146 22.23 2.42 0.65
C CYS A 146 21.51 3.68 1.14
N GLY A 147 22.29 4.75 1.32
CA GLY A 147 21.81 6.01 1.85
C GLY A 147 20.75 6.61 0.93
N TYR A 148 19.57 6.85 1.48
CA TYR A 148 18.68 7.89 0.99
C TYR A 148 18.26 8.76 2.17
N HIS A 149 18.95 9.88 2.33
CA HIS A 149 18.48 10.99 3.14
C HIS A 149 17.31 11.65 2.40
N GLY A 150 16.10 11.17 2.67
CA GLY A 150 14.86 11.88 2.36
C GLY A 150 14.33 12.53 3.63
N ASN A 151 14.74 13.77 3.91
CA ASN A 151 14.08 14.60 4.91
C ASN A 151 12.59 14.74 4.55
N ARG A 152 11.71 14.21 5.39
CA ARG A 152 10.32 14.68 5.49
C ARG A 152 9.96 14.87 6.96
N SER A 153 10.37 16.01 7.49
CA SER A 153 9.64 16.72 8.54
C SER A 153 8.30 17.16 7.96
N GLY A 154 7.29 16.31 8.05
CA GLY A 154 5.90 16.65 7.82
C GLY A 154 5.20 16.76 9.17
N THR A 155 5.35 17.89 9.83
CA THR A 155 4.49 18.29 10.95
C THR A 155 3.04 18.26 10.50
N ALA A 156 2.22 17.50 11.23
CA ALA A 156 0.78 17.62 11.19
C ALA A 156 0.39 19.07 11.59
N ALA A 157 -0.30 19.76 10.69
CA ALA A 157 -1.09 20.95 10.99
C ALA A 157 -2.40 20.78 10.21
N ALA A 158 -3.46 20.34 10.88
CA ALA A 158 -4.48 21.21 11.47
C ALA A 158 -5.34 21.91 10.40
N LEU A 159 -6.55 21.36 10.24
CA LEU A 159 -7.84 21.97 9.87
C LEU A 159 -7.85 23.37 9.22
N PRO A 160 -8.62 23.56 8.14
CA PRO A 160 -9.27 24.84 7.88
C PRO A 160 -10.73 24.79 8.36
N ALA A 161 -11.03 25.56 9.40
CA ALA A 161 -12.36 26.07 9.69
C ALA A 161 -12.50 27.46 9.06
N GLY A 162 -13.54 27.66 8.25
CA GLY A 162 -14.10 28.99 7.97
C GLY A 162 -13.68 29.69 6.67
N ALA A 163 -14.53 29.59 5.64
CA ALA A 163 -14.85 30.64 4.65
C ALA A 163 -16.08 30.14 3.87
N ALA A 164 -17.32 30.51 4.22
CA ALA A 164 -17.99 31.73 3.79
C ALA A 164 -17.72 32.11 2.32
N LEU A 165 -18.68 31.83 1.42
CA LEU A 165 -19.46 32.84 0.68
C LEU A 165 -20.28 32.20 -0.47
N GLN A 166 -21.59 32.46 -0.42
CA GLN A 166 -22.51 32.89 -1.49
C GLN A 166 -22.69 32.09 -2.79
N GLY A 167 -23.98 31.98 -3.18
CA GLY A 167 -24.41 31.92 -4.58
C GLY A 167 -25.12 30.61 -4.95
N ALA A 168 -26.37 30.41 -4.55
CA ALA A 168 -27.58 30.83 -5.28
C ALA A 168 -28.05 29.81 -6.36
N TYR A 169 -29.26 29.31 -6.10
CA TYR A 169 -30.38 29.25 -7.04
C TYR A 169 -30.52 28.12 -8.10
N PHE A 170 -31.76 27.59 -8.08
CA PHE A 170 -32.56 26.94 -9.14
C PHE A 170 -32.38 25.43 -9.37
N ARG A 171 -33.26 24.56 -8.83
CA ARG A 171 -34.68 24.27 -9.19
C ARG A 171 -34.79 23.41 -10.46
N SER A 172 -35.19 22.14 -10.33
CA SER A 172 -36.53 21.69 -10.73
C SER A 172 -36.69 20.15 -10.70
N GLN A 173 -37.69 19.72 -9.93
CA GLN A 173 -38.64 18.61 -10.13
C GLN A 173 -38.38 17.50 -11.17
N LYS A 174 -38.51 16.25 -10.71
CA LYS A 174 -39.50 15.24 -11.14
C LYS A 174 -39.55 14.15 -10.05
N ARG A 175 -40.56 14.11 -9.17
CA ARG A 175 -41.81 13.34 -9.29
C ARG A 175 -41.62 11.97 -9.98
N SER A 176 -41.61 10.92 -9.17
CA SER A 176 -42.19 9.62 -9.52
C SER A 176 -42.85 9.07 -8.26
N ILE A 177 -44.13 9.44 -8.14
CA ILE A 177 -45.16 8.71 -7.39
C ILE A 177 -45.33 7.40 -8.14
N LEU A 178 -45.14 6.26 -7.47
CA LEU A 178 -45.82 5.02 -7.79
C LEU A 178 -46.03 4.28 -6.47
N ASP A 179 -47.14 4.63 -5.81
CA ASP A 179 -47.83 3.76 -4.89
C ASP A 179 -49.26 3.58 -5.42
N GLU A 180 -49.73 2.33 -5.32
CA GLU A 180 -51.13 1.88 -5.28
C GLU A 180 -51.93 1.75 -6.59
N GLY A 181 -52.40 0.51 -6.83
CA GLY A 181 -53.84 0.29 -7.05
C GLY A 181 -54.30 -0.27 -8.40
N ILE A 182 -54.56 -1.58 -8.41
CA ILE A 182 -55.83 -2.23 -8.82
C ILE A 182 -56.51 -1.68 -10.09
N PHE A 183 -56.49 -2.48 -11.17
CA PHE A 183 -57.69 -2.95 -11.88
C PHE A 183 -57.33 -4.15 -12.77
#